data_AF-A0A5C7QBW6-F1
#
_entry.id   AF-A0A5C7QBW6-F1
#
_cell.length_a   1.000
_cell.length_b   1.000
_cell.length_c   1.000
_cell.angle_alpha   90.00
_cell.angle_beta   90.00
_cell.angle_gamma   90.00
#
_symmetry.space_group_name_H-M   'P 1'
#
loop_
_entity.id
_entity.type
_entity.pdbx_description
1 polymer ?
#
loop_
_entity_poly.entity_id
_entity_poly.type
_entity_poly.pdbx_seq_one_letter_code
_entity_poly.pdbx_strand_id
1 'polypeptide(L)'
;MKTRKKFMDGQMTPEELHMEMGLPPGARCSLCGRPPLVKYLSYAEEAEMLKRDPGLEICRQHDPQTYAAMLHKTRKGERYIKLSMAFACKRCTPEADKAAAKHPDWVVVIIDRGPGVDKIVTGPGI
;
A
#
# COMPACT_ATOMS: atom_id res chain seq x y z
N MET A 1 7.76 -4.74 -31.93
CA MET A 1 7.99 -4.02 -30.66
C MET A 1 7.05 -2.82 -30.61
N LYS A 2 6.02 -2.83 -29.76
CA LYS A 2 5.16 -1.64 -29.59
C LYS A 2 5.97 -0.56 -28.87
N THR A 3 6.11 0.61 -29.48
CA THR A 3 6.79 1.78 -28.92
C THR A 3 6.07 2.19 -27.63
N ARG A 4 6.74 2.10 -26.48
CA ARG A 4 6.15 2.44 -25.16
C ARG A 4 5.73 3.90 -25.15
N LYS A 5 4.49 4.20 -24.73
CA LYS A 5 4.04 5.59 -24.55
C LYS A 5 4.76 6.19 -23.34
N LYS A 6 5.81 6.97 -23.61
CA LYS A 6 6.56 7.71 -22.61
C LYS A 6 5.93 9.07 -22.36
N PHE A 7 5.98 9.53 -21.12
CA PHE A 7 5.72 10.91 -20.70
C PHE A 7 6.96 11.79 -20.88
N MET A 8 6.78 13.11 -20.67
CA MET A 8 7.86 14.11 -20.74
C MET A 8 8.63 14.01 -22.07
N ASP A 9 7.92 14.15 -23.20
CA ASP A 9 8.49 14.13 -24.55
C ASP A 9 9.36 12.90 -24.90
N GLY A 10 9.08 11.74 -24.31
CA GLY A 10 9.85 10.53 -24.61
C GLY A 10 10.98 10.23 -23.63
N GLN A 11 11.08 10.96 -22.52
CA GLN A 11 12.15 10.77 -21.54
C GLN A 11 11.86 9.65 -20.56
N MET A 12 10.62 9.51 -20.08
CA MET A 12 10.31 8.58 -18.98
C MET A 12 8.95 7.88 -19.13
N THR A 13 8.86 6.64 -18.68
CA THR A 13 7.59 5.89 -18.65
C THR A 13 6.76 6.21 -17.40
N PRO A 14 5.42 6.02 -17.45
CA PRO A 14 4.57 6.10 -16.25
C PRO A 14 5.05 5.23 -15.09
N GLU A 15 5.56 4.03 -15.39
CA GLU A 15 6.08 3.07 -14.41
C GLU A 15 7.30 3.66 -13.70
N GLU A 16 8.25 4.21 -14.45
CA GLU A 16 9.45 4.86 -13.91
C GLU A 16 9.09 6.07 -13.03
N LEU A 17 8.13 6.91 -13.46
CA LEU A 17 7.64 8.04 -12.65
C LEU A 17 7.02 7.58 -11.34
N HIS A 18 6.21 6.52 -11.39
CA HIS A 18 5.57 5.99 -10.19
C HIS A 18 6.59 5.37 -9.22
N MET A 19 7.61 4.68 -9.74
CA MET A 19 8.67 4.11 -8.92
C MET A 19 9.50 5.21 -8.22
N GLU A 20 9.70 6.36 -8.87
CA GLU A 20 10.46 7.49 -8.33
C GLU A 20 9.65 8.33 -7.34
N MET A 21 8.38 8.64 -7.66
CA MET A 21 7.59 9.64 -6.93
C MET A 21 6.38 9.05 -6.17
N GLY A 22 5.88 7.89 -6.58
CA GLY A 22 4.66 7.28 -6.03
C GLY A 22 4.89 6.45 -4.76
N LEU A 23 6.15 6.17 -4.41
CA LEU A 23 6.55 5.35 -3.28
C LEU A 23 7.47 6.15 -2.34
N PRO A 24 7.54 5.81 -1.05
CA PRO A 24 8.40 6.53 -0.11
C PRO A 24 9.87 6.49 -0.52
N PRO A 25 10.65 7.56 -0.23
CA PRO A 25 12.07 7.60 -0.58
C PRO A 25 12.82 6.43 0.07
N GLY A 26 13.63 5.73 -0.73
CA GLY A 26 14.37 4.56 -0.29
C GLY A 26 13.56 3.28 -0.14
N ALA A 27 12.29 3.25 -0.54
CA ALA A 27 11.48 2.02 -0.53
C ALA A 27 12.15 0.93 -1.38
N ARG A 28 12.11 -0.30 -0.88
CA ARG A 28 12.67 -1.49 -1.55
C ARG A 28 11.69 -2.65 -1.49
N CYS A 29 11.76 -3.51 -2.49
CA CYS A 29 11.02 -4.76 -2.48
C CYS A 29 11.40 -5.59 -1.26
N SER A 30 10.41 -5.96 -0.44
CA SER A 30 10.59 -6.73 0.80
C SER A 30 11.15 -8.14 0.59
N LEU A 31 11.10 -8.66 -0.65
CA LEU A 31 11.56 -10.02 -0.99
C LEU A 31 12.96 -10.05 -1.61
N CYS A 32 13.33 -9.05 -2.43
CA CYS A 32 14.59 -9.09 -3.20
C CYS A 32 15.39 -7.78 -3.21
N GLY A 33 14.95 -6.74 -2.50
CA GLY A 33 15.65 -5.46 -2.38
C GLY A 33 15.65 -4.56 -3.62
N ARG A 34 15.10 -5.01 -4.75
CA ARG A 34 14.97 -4.22 -5.99
C ARG A 34 14.01 -3.04 -5.85
N PRO A 35 14.06 -2.05 -6.76
CA PRO A 35 13.07 -0.99 -6.83
C PRO A 35 11.64 -1.56 -6.81
N PRO A 36 10.77 -1.09 -5.89
CA PRO A 36 9.41 -1.55 -5.79
C PRO A 36 8.52 -0.89 -6.84
N LEU A 37 7.44 -1.58 -7.19
CA LEU A 37 6.39 -1.08 -8.07
C LEU A 37 5.01 -1.17 -7.41
N VAL A 38 4.79 -2.22 -6.62
CA VAL A 38 3.52 -2.51 -5.97
C VAL A 38 3.63 -2.20 -4.48
N LYS A 39 2.61 -1.54 -3.92
CA LYS A 39 2.48 -1.22 -2.50
C LYS A 39 1.29 -1.96 -1.91
N TYR A 40 1.53 -2.64 -0.80
CA TYR A 40 0.53 -3.36 -0.02
C TYR A 40 0.32 -2.60 1.28
N LEU A 41 -0.93 -2.27 1.59
CA LEU A 41 -1.32 -1.63 2.84
C LEU A 41 -2.33 -2.53 3.54
N SER A 42 -1.97 -2.98 4.74
CA SER A 42 -2.83 -3.83 5.57
C SER A 42 -3.51 -2.97 6.63
N TYR A 43 -4.84 -3.07 6.68
CA TYR A 43 -5.71 -2.33 7.58
C TYR A 43 -6.56 -3.30 8.39
N ALA A 44 -6.90 -2.90 9.62
CA ALA A 44 -7.87 -3.60 10.43
C ALA A 44 -8.83 -2.62 11.07
N GLU A 45 -10.08 -3.02 11.30
CA GLU A 45 -11.05 -2.20 11.99
C GLU A 45 -10.62 -1.94 13.44
N GLU A 46 -10.75 -0.68 13.90
CA GLU A 46 -10.40 -0.28 15.26
C GLU A 46 -11.11 -1.14 16.31
N ALA A 47 -12.40 -1.41 16.12
CA ALA A 47 -13.21 -2.19 17.06
C ALA A 47 -12.72 -3.65 17.20
N GLU A 48 -12.30 -4.27 16.10
CA GLU A 48 -11.77 -5.63 16.11
C GLU A 48 -10.36 -5.69 16.70
N MET A 49 -9.54 -4.66 16.47
CA MET A 49 -8.21 -4.55 17.06
C MET A 49 -8.26 -4.33 18.57
N LEU A 50 -9.15 -3.47 19.06
CA LEU A 50 -9.32 -3.21 20.49
C LEU A 50 -9.78 -4.45 21.27
N LYS A 51 -10.54 -5.35 20.64
CA LYS A 51 -10.92 -6.64 21.25
C LYS A 51 -9.73 -7.60 21.40
N ARG A 52 -8.77 -7.53 20.48
CA ARG A 52 -7.64 -8.49 20.40
C ARG A 52 -6.42 -8.04 21.18
N ASP A 53 -6.12 -6.75 21.16
CA ASP A 53 -4.96 -6.18 21.83
C ASP A 53 -5.38 -5.07 22.80
N PRO A 54 -5.50 -5.40 24.10
CA PRO A 54 -5.77 -4.42 25.15
C PRO A 54 -4.70 -3.33 25.26
N GLY A 55 -3.48 -3.57 24.75
CA GLY A 55 -2.39 -2.59 24.74
C GLY A 55 -2.69 -1.37 23.87
N LEU A 56 -3.55 -1.52 22.85
CA LEU A 56 -3.99 -0.38 22.03
C LEU A 56 -4.79 0.65 22.83
N GLU A 57 -5.54 0.20 23.84
CA GLU A 57 -6.26 1.11 24.74
C GLU A 57 -5.29 1.94 25.59
N ILE A 58 -4.18 1.33 26.01
CA ILE A 58 -3.11 2.02 26.74
C ILE A 58 -2.44 3.06 25.83
N CYS A 59 -2.11 2.69 24.59
CA CYS A 59 -1.57 3.63 23.60
C CYS A 59 -2.53 4.79 23.33
N ARG A 60 -3.84 4.52 23.26
CA ARG A 60 -4.87 5.55 23.08
C ARG A 60 -4.88 6.59 24.21
N GLN A 61 -4.62 6.15 25.45
CA GLN A 61 -4.64 7.02 26.63
C GLN A 61 -3.31 7.75 26.84
N HIS A 62 -2.18 7.08 26.63
CA HIS A 62 -0.85 7.63 26.95
C HIS A 62 -0.18 8.37 25.78
N ASP A 63 -0.46 7.97 24.53
CA ASP A 63 0.09 8.62 23.34
C ASP A 63 -1.00 8.79 22.25
N PRO A 64 -1.94 9.73 22.48
CA PRO A 64 -3.04 9.95 21.56
C PRO A 64 -2.58 10.46 20.19
N GLN A 65 -1.40 11.09 20.09
CA GLN A 65 -0.89 11.61 18.81
C GLN A 65 -0.42 10.48 17.90
N THR A 66 0.39 9.56 18.42
CA THR A 66 0.84 8.39 17.65
C THR A 66 -0.34 7.50 17.29
N TYR A 67 -1.29 7.32 18.22
CA TYR A 67 -2.53 6.59 17.94
C TYR A 67 -3.33 7.22 16.80
N ALA A 68 -3.51 8.55 16.81
CA ALA A 68 -4.21 9.26 15.75
C ALA A 68 -3.49 9.16 14.39
N ALA A 69 -2.16 9.09 14.36
CA ALA A 69 -1.38 8.92 13.13
C ALA A 69 -1.52 7.51 12.52
N MET A 70 -1.78 6.48 13.35
CA MET A 70 -2.05 5.12 12.88
C MET A 70 -3.46 4.97 12.30
N LEU A 71 -4.39 5.85 12.68
CA LEU A 71 -5.76 5.81 12.24
C LEU A 71 -5.92 6.32 10.80
N HIS A 72 -6.51 5.47 9.97
CA HIS A 72 -7.02 5.81 8.67
C HIS A 72 -8.54 5.96 8.75
N LYS A 73 -9.03 7.18 8.50
CA LYS A 73 -10.47 7.46 8.39
C LYS A 73 -10.89 7.31 6.94
N THR A 74 -11.82 6.40 6.67
CA THR A 74 -12.46 6.34 5.36
C THR A 74 -13.50 7.45 5.25
N ARG A 75 -13.91 7.78 4.02
CA ARG A 75 -14.98 8.78 3.76
C ARG A 75 -16.31 8.43 4.43
N LYS A 76 -16.54 7.16 4.76
CA LYS A 76 -17.76 6.68 5.45
C LYS A 76 -17.71 6.83 6.97
N GLY A 77 -16.61 7.37 7.52
CA GLY A 77 -16.45 7.59 8.96
C GLY A 77 -15.93 6.36 9.74
N GLU A 78 -15.71 5.23 9.07
CA GLU A 78 -15.12 4.05 9.66
C GLU A 78 -13.63 4.29 9.97
N ARG A 79 -13.18 3.75 11.10
CA ARG A 79 -11.82 3.89 11.60
C ARG A 79 -11.07 2.58 11.42
N TYR A 80 -10.05 2.64 10.59
CA TYR A 80 -9.12 1.54 10.37
C TYR A 80 -7.78 1.90 10.99
N ILE A 81 -7.12 0.91 11.57
CA ILE A 81 -5.74 1.03 12.03
C ILE A 81 -4.85 0.48 10.92
N LYS A 82 -3.85 1.26 10.51
CA LYS A 82 -2.81 0.81 9.58
C LYS A 82 -1.87 -0.15 10.32
N LEU A 83 -1.87 -1.42 9.92
CA LEU A 83 -1.04 -2.45 10.53
C LEU A 83 0.37 -2.47 9.94
N SER A 84 0.45 -2.55 8.61
CA SER A 84 1.73 -2.68 7.92
C SER A 84 1.67 -2.10 6.52
N MET A 85 2.86 -1.80 6.01
CA MET A 85 3.07 -1.36 4.65
C MET A 85 4.25 -2.14 4.08
N ALA A 86 4.01 -2.87 2.99
CA ALA A 86 5.02 -3.67 2.32
C ALA A 86 5.10 -3.31 0.85
N PHE A 87 6.26 -3.56 0.23
CA PHE A 87 6.51 -3.23 -1.16
C PHE A 87 7.02 -4.44 -1.94
N ALA A 88 6.60 -4.57 -3.19
CA ALA A 88 7.09 -5.62 -4.09
C ALA A 88 7.51 -5.06 -5.44
N CYS A 89 8.57 -5.61 -6.02
CA CYS A 89 8.89 -5.39 -7.43
C CYS A 89 7.98 -6.25 -8.31
N LYS A 90 7.88 -5.90 -9.60
CA LYS A 90 7.05 -6.58 -10.61
C LYS A 90 7.25 -8.10 -10.67
N ARG A 91 8.46 -8.58 -10.42
CA ARG A 91 8.80 -10.03 -10.43
C ARG A 91 8.28 -10.74 -9.18
N CYS A 92 8.33 -10.08 -8.03
CA CYS A 92 7.96 -10.64 -6.75
C CYS A 92 6.48 -10.43 -6.41
N THR A 93 5.72 -9.70 -7.24
CA THR A 93 4.27 -9.49 -7.08
C THR A 93 3.49 -10.78 -6.85
N PRO A 94 3.69 -11.89 -7.59
CA PRO A 94 2.88 -13.10 -7.39
C PRO A 94 3.08 -13.75 -6.02
N GLU A 95 4.29 -13.66 -5.46
CA GLU A 95 4.59 -14.18 -4.13
C GLU A 95 4.07 -13.25 -3.04
N ALA A 96 4.21 -11.94 -3.24
CA ALA A 96 3.63 -10.93 -2.35
C ALA A 96 2.09 -11.00 -2.31
N ASP A 97 1.42 -11.24 -3.44
CA ASP A 97 -0.03 -11.47 -3.52
C ASP A 97 -0.44 -12.71 -2.69
N LYS A 98 0.33 -13.80 -2.78
CA LYS A 98 0.08 -15.01 -1.96
C LYS A 98 0.28 -14.76 -0.47
N ALA A 99 1.26 -13.93 -0.10
CA ALA A 99 1.47 -13.53 1.28
C ALA A 99 0.32 -12.63 1.78
N ALA A 100 -0.12 -11.68 0.95
CA ALA A 100 -1.25 -10.81 1.24
C ALA A 100 -2.55 -11.60 1.46
N ALA A 101 -2.78 -12.65 0.65
CA ALA A 101 -3.96 -13.52 0.78
C ALA A 101 -3.95 -14.40 2.04
N LYS A 102 -2.82 -14.54 2.73
CA LYS A 102 -2.72 -15.29 4.00
C LYS A 102 -3.03 -14.45 5.23
N HIS A 103 -3.39 -13.18 5.05
CA HIS A 103 -3.82 -12.36 6.17
C HIS A 103 -5.10 -12.92 6.81
N PRO A 104 -5.32 -12.71 8.12
CA PRO A 104 -6.57 -13.07 8.77
C PRO A 104 -7.79 -12.41 8.13
N ASP A 105 -8.97 -13.04 8.24
CA ASP A 105 -10.21 -12.59 7.56
C ASP A 105 -10.69 -11.19 7.97
N TRP A 106 -10.25 -10.69 9.12
CA TRP A 106 -10.59 -9.36 9.66
C TRP A 106 -9.63 -8.27 9.19
N VAL A 107 -8.59 -8.62 8.42
CA VAL A 107 -7.62 -7.68 7.85
C VAL A 107 -7.97 -7.41 6.40
N VAL A 108 -8.10 -6.12 6.07
CA VAL A 108 -8.30 -5.64 4.71
C VAL A 108 -6.94 -5.26 4.12
N VAL A 109 -6.57 -5.87 3.00
CA VAL A 109 -5.34 -5.53 2.27
C VAL A 109 -5.67 -4.74 1.02
N ILE A 110 -5.16 -3.52 0.93
CA ILE A 110 -5.23 -2.67 -0.26
C ILE A 110 -3.95 -2.86 -1.07
N ILE A 111 -4.10 -3.30 -2.31
CA ILE A 111 -2.99 -3.54 -3.23
C ILE A 111 -2.98 -2.43 -4.29
N ASP A 112 -2.00 -1.54 -4.19
CA ASP A 112 -1.72 -0.51 -5.17
C ASP A 112 -0.67 -1.03 -6.16
N ARG A 113 -1.11 -1.40 -7.37
CA ARG A 113 -0.27 -2.02 -8.40
C ARG A 113 0.54 -1.02 -9.22
N GLY A 114 0.35 0.27 -9.01
CA GLY A 114 0.90 1.33 -9.86
C GLY A 114 0.31 1.33 -11.28
N PRO A 115 0.74 2.27 -12.13
CA PRO A 115 0.32 2.32 -13.52
C PRO A 115 0.90 1.13 -14.29
N GLY A 116 0.06 0.45 -15.07
CA GLY A 116 0.52 -0.60 -15.98
C GLY A 116 1.39 -0.03 -17.10
N VAL A 117 2.08 -0.92 -17.83
CA VAL A 117 3.10 -0.60 -18.86
C VAL A 117 2.62 0.43 -19.91
N ASP A 118 1.32 0.50 -20.20
CA ASP A 118 0.76 1.35 -21.25
C ASP A 118 -0.50 2.14 -20.85
N LYS A 119 -0.90 2.16 -19.57
CA LYS A 119 -2.13 2.86 -19.14
C LYS A 119 -1.92 3.66 -17.87
N ILE A 120 -1.97 4.97 -18.03
CA ILE A 120 -2.36 5.90 -16.98
C ILE A 120 -3.85 5.66 -16.77
N VAL A 121 -4.23 4.96 -15.70
CA VAL A 121 -5.64 4.84 -15.35
C VAL A 121 -5.92 5.90 -14.30
N THR A 122 -6.33 7.08 -14.75
CA THR A 122 -6.91 8.12 -13.88
C THR A 122 -8.42 8.14 -14.13
N GLY A 123 -9.20 7.50 -13.25
CA GLY A 123 -10.66 7.44 -13.34
C GLY A 123 -11.24 6.25 -12.57
N PRO A 124 -12.52 6.29 -12.16
CA PRO A 124 -13.11 5.25 -11.33
C PRO A 124 -13.01 3.92 -12.08
N GLY A 125 -12.48 2.89 -11.42
CA GLY A 125 -12.39 1.56 -12.00
C GLY A 125 -13.77 1.07 -12.37
N ILE A 126 -14.05 1.01 -13.67
CA ILE A 126 -15.11 0.23 -14.29
C ILE A 126 -14.45 -0.62 -15.38
#